data_AF-A0A524GQ01-F1
#
_entry.id   AF-A0A524GQ01-F1
#
_cell.length_a   1.000
_cell.length_b   1.000
_cell.length_c   1.000
_cell.angle_alpha   90.00
_cell.angle_beta   90.00
_cell.angle_gamma   90.00
#
_symmetry.space_group_name_H-M   'P 1'
#
loop_
_entity.id
_entity.type
_entity.pdbx_description
1 polymer ?
#
loop_
_entity_poly.entity_id
_entity_poly.type
_entity_poly.pdbx_seq_one_letter_code
_entity_poly.pdbx_strand_id
1 'polypeptide(L)' 'MELSLKTRSQTELVDITAEVRRAVSGTGVREGLCLVSVPHTTAGVTINEAADPSVAADILMVLNQMVPWQAGYRH' A
#
# COMPACT_ATOMS: atom_id res chain seq x y z
N MET A 1 -12.79 -9.03 6.72
CA MET A 1 -13.20 -7.89 5.88
C MET A 1 -12.30 -7.88 4.67
N GLU A 2 -12.85 -7.68 3.47
CA GLU A 2 -12.05 -7.65 2.24
C GLU A 2 -12.13 -6.26 1.62
N LEU A 3 -10.98 -5.76 1.15
CA LEU A 3 -10.87 -4.49 0.43
C LEU A 3 -10.33 -4.80 -0.97
N SER A 4 -11.16 -4.58 -1.99
CA SER A 4 -10.76 -4.67 -3.39
C SER A 4 -10.19 -3.33 -3.85
N LEU A 5 -8.96 -3.35 -4.39
CA LEU A 5 -8.27 -2.17 -4.89
C LEU A 5 -7.96 -2.34 -6.36
N LYS A 6 -8.08 -1.25 -7.12
CA LYS A 6 -7.70 -1.22 -8.54
C LYS A 6 -6.50 -0.29 -8.70
N THR A 7 -5.35 -0.87 -9.04
CA THR A 7 -4.16 -0.11 -9.40
C THR A 7 -4.22 0.36 -10.86
N ARG A 8 -3.46 1.41 -11.17
CA ARG A 8 -3.44 2.08 -12.47
C ARG A 8 -2.04 2.15 -13.08
N SER A 9 -1.01 1.86 -12.30
CA SER A 9 0.40 1.96 -12.68
C SER A 9 1.18 0.71 -12.27
N GLN A 10 2.36 0.50 -12.87
CA GLN A 10 3.21 -0.65 -12.59
C GLN A 10 3.76 -0.65 -11.15
N THR A 11 4.16 0.52 -10.65
CA THR A 11 4.39 0.80 -9.22
C THR A 11 3.45 1.91 -8.77
N GLU A 12 2.74 1.70 -7.66
CA GLU A 12 1.79 2.67 -7.13
C GLU A 12 1.71 2.56 -5.61
N LEU A 13 1.57 3.70 -4.93
CA LEU A 13 1.18 3.76 -3.53
C LEU A 13 -0.28 4.22 -3.48
N VAL A 14 -1.16 3.33 -3.00
CA VAL A 14 -2.58 3.63 -2.83
C VAL A 14 -2.84 3.85 -1.35
N ASP A 15 -3.30 5.05 -0.98
CA ASP A 15 -3.76 5.31 0.38
C ASP A 15 -5.10 4.59 0.61
N ILE A 16 -5.13 3.70 1.60
CA ILE A 16 -6.29 2.90 2.01
C ILE A 16 -6.80 3.27 3.40
N THR A 17 -6.31 4.37 3.98
CA THR A 17 -6.61 4.77 5.36
C THR A 17 -8.12 4.97 5.56
N ALA A 18 -8.80 5.55 4.57
CA ALA A 18 -10.24 5.80 4.65
C ALA A 18 -11.03 4.48 4.60
N GLU A 19 -10.64 3.54 3.77
CA GLU A 19 -11.22 2.21 3.61
C GLU A 19 -11.05 1.39 4.89
N VAL A 20 -9.84 1.36 5.44
CA VAL A 20 -9.52 0.67 6.70
C VAL A 20 -10.32 1.30 7.85
N ARG A 21 -10.39 2.63 7.93
CA ARG A 21 -11.20 3.32 8.96
C ARG A 21 -12.67 2.93 8.85
N ARG A 22 -13.26 2.96 7.65
CA ARG A 22 -14.65 2.55 7.43
C ARG A 22 -14.88 1.09 7.84
N ALA A 23 -13.96 0.19 7.49
CA ALA A 23 -14.02 -1.20 7.87
C ALA A 23 -14.02 -1.36 9.40
N VAL A 24 -13.07 -0.74 10.10
CA VAL A 24 -12.96 -0.84 11.57
C VAL A 24 -14.16 -0.19 12.27
N SER A 25 -14.60 1.00 11.85
CA SER A 25 -15.74 1.69 12.45
C SER A 25 -17.05 0.88 12.38
N GLY A 26 -17.22 0.04 11.35
CA GLY A 26 -18.38 -0.84 11.23
C GLY A 26 -18.42 -2.01 12.24
N THR A 27 -17.33 -2.29 12.96
CA THR A 27 -17.23 -3.42 13.89
C THR A 27 -17.75 -3.13 15.30
N GLY A 28 -17.85 -1.86 15.69
CA GLY A 28 -18.16 -1.45 17.06
C GLY A 28 -17.01 -1.68 18.08
N VAL A 29 -15.84 -2.16 17.63
CA VAL A 29 -14.65 -2.32 18.49
C VAL A 29 -14.17 -0.95 18.97
N ARG A 30 -13.93 -0.81 20.27
CA ARG A 30 -13.42 0.43 20.89
C ARG A 30 -11.92 0.43 21.13
N GLU A 31 -11.36 -0.75 21.39
CA GLU A 31 -9.94 -0.96 21.65
C GLU A 31 -9.54 -2.35 21.16
N GLY A 32 -8.39 -2.45 20.49
CA GLY A 32 -7.91 -3.71 19.93
C GLY A 32 -6.84 -3.50 18.86
N LEU A 33 -6.59 -4.54 18.07
CA LEU A 33 -5.62 -4.55 16.98
C LEU A 33 -6.32 -4.63 15.62
N CYS A 34 -5.85 -3.85 14.65
CA CYS A 34 -6.26 -3.96 13.26
C CYS A 34 -5.08 -4.53 12.45
N LEU A 35 -5.22 -5.77 11.99
CA LEU A 35 -4.26 -6.40 11.09
C LEU A 35 -4.67 -6.11 9.64
N VAL A 36 -3.76 -5.48 8.90
CA VAL A 36 -3.89 -5.30 7.45
C VAL A 36 -2.88 -6.21 6.76
N SER A 37 -3.35 -7.07 5.87
CA SER A 37 -2.51 -8.03 5.13
C SER A 37 -2.83 -7.99 3.64
N VAL A 38 -1.80 -8.13 2.81
CA VAL A 38 -1.93 -8.19 1.35
C VAL A 38 -1.65 -9.63 0.88
N PRO A 39 -2.62 -10.34 0.26
CA PRO A 39 -2.44 -11.74 -0.16
C PRO A 39 -1.74 -11.87 -1.53
N HIS A 40 -0.93 -10.89 -1.94
CA HIS A 40 -0.25 -10.85 -3.24
C HIS A 40 1.26 -10.77 -3.01
N THR A 41 2.04 -11.54 -3.77
CA THR A 41 3.51 -11.61 -3.64
C THR A 41 4.24 -10.42 -4.26
N THR A 42 3.57 -9.67 -5.15
CA THR A 42 4.11 -8.50 -5.84
C THR A 42 3.56 -7.18 -5.30
N ALA A 43 2.93 -7.20 -4.13
CA ALA A 43 2.42 -6.01 -3.44
C ALA A 43 2.65 -6.14 -1.93
N GLY A 44 2.56 -5.02 -1.22
CA GLY A 44 2.72 -4.98 0.23
C GLY A 44 1.87 -3.88 0.85
N VAL A 45 1.93 -3.78 2.17
CA VAL A 45 1.34 -2.68 2.94
C VAL A 45 2.44 -2.03 3.76
N THR A 46 2.42 -0.71 3.83
CA THR A 46 3.34 0.08 4.64
C THR A 46 2.57 1.22 5.31
N ILE A 47 3.16 1.82 6.33
CA ILE A 47 2.67 3.03 6.99
C ILE A 47 3.75 4.09 6.81
N ASN A 48 3.39 5.21 6.21
CA ASN A 48 4.26 6.35 6.00
C ASN A 48 3.43 7.65 5.97
N GLU A 49 4.10 8.78 5.82
CA GLU A 49 3.44 10.07 5.60
C GLU A 49 2.66 10.09 4.28
N ALA A 50 1.41 10.57 4.34
CA ALA A 50 0.53 10.74 3.19
C ALA A 50 0.03 12.19 3.02
N ALA A 51 0.56 13.13 3.82
CA ALA A 51 0.16 14.54 3.78
C ALA A 51 0.82 15.29 2.61
N ASP A 52 2.12 15.04 2.40
CA ASP A 52 2.84 15.55 1.24
C ASP A 52 2.92 14.47 0.14
N PRO A 53 2.32 14.70 -1.05
CA PRO A 53 2.40 13.75 -2.16
C PRO A 53 3.84 13.53 -2.68
N SER A 54 4.78 14.43 -2.38
CA SER A 54 6.19 14.27 -2.77
C SER A 54 6.84 13.05 -2.11
N VAL A 55 6.48 12.74 -0.86
CA VAL A 55 7.00 11.58 -0.12
C VAL A 55 6.68 10.28 -0.84
N ALA A 56 5.44 10.13 -1.31
CA ALA A 56 5.01 8.95 -2.06
C ALA A 56 5.77 8.85 -3.39
N ALA A 57 5.99 9.98 -4.09
CA ALA A 57 6.74 10.02 -5.33
C ALA A 57 8.21 9.62 -5.12
N ASP A 58 8.86 10.10 -4.06
CA ASP A 58 10.25 9.79 -3.74
C ASP A 58 10.43 8.33 -3.35
N ILE A 59 9.51 7.76 -2.56
CA ILE A 59 9.52 6.32 -2.24
C ILE A 59 9.43 5.49 -3.53
N LEU A 60 8.48 5.82 -4.42
CA LEU A 60 8.33 5.12 -5.69
C LEU A 60 9.56 5.29 -6.59
N MET A 61 10.16 6.48 -6.62
CA MET A 61 11.39 6.74 -7.38
C MET A 61 12.53 5.84 -6.88
N VAL A 62 12.80 5.84 -5.57
CA VAL A 62 13.90 5.06 -5.00
C VAL A 62 13.66 3.56 -5.14
N LEU A 63 12.43 3.07 -4.93
CA LEU A 63 12.09 1.66 -5.14
C LEU A 63 12.36 1.21 -6.57
N ASN A 64 11.97 2.01 -7.57
CA ASN A 64 12.22 1.70 -8.98
C ASN A 64 13.70 1.79 -9.36
N GLN A 65 14.51 2.56 -8.63
CA GLN A 65 15.97 2.57 -8.79
C GLN A 65 16.62 1.34 -8.14
N MET A 66 16.16 0.93 -6.96
CA MET A 66 16.70 -0.21 -6.22
C MET A 66 16.34 -1.55 -6.88
N VAL A 67 15.15 -1.63 -7.47
CA VAL A 67 14.64 -2.84 -8.15
C VAL A 67 14.14 -2.46 -9.56
N PRO A 68 15.05 -2.27 -10.54
CA PRO A 68 14.67 -1.80 -11.86
C PRO A 68 13.90 -2.85 -12.67
N TRP A 69 12.85 -2.42 -13.37
CA TRP A 69 12.04 -3.31 -14.22
C TRP A 69 12.81 -4.01 -15.34
N GLN A 70 13.88 -3.40 -15.83
CA GLN A 70 14.71 -3.92 -16.93
C GLN A 70 16.15 -4.18 -16.46
N ALA A 71 16.31 -4.97 -15.41
CA ALA A 71 17.63 -5.34 -14.88
C ALA A 71 18.16 -6.69 -15.40
N GLY A 72 17.42 -7.38 -16.27
CA GLY A 72 17.78 -8.72 -16.75
C GLY A 72 17.59 -9.82 -15.69
N TYR A 73 16.56 -9.67 -14.84
CA TYR A 73 16.18 -10.72 -13.90
C TYR A 73 15.80 -12.00 -14.65
N ARG A 74 16.17 -13.15 -14.06
CA ARG A 74 15.84 -14.48 -14.62
C ARG A 74 14.45 -14.98 -14.22
N HIS A 75 13.87 -14.37 -13.19
CA HIS A 75 12.57 -14.72 -12.64
C HIS A 75 11.45 -14.18 -13.53
#